data_AF-A0A4Q2Y3P9-F1
#
_entry.id   AF-A0A4Q2Y3P9-F1
#
_cell.length_a   1.000
_cell.length_b   1.000
_cell.length_c   1.000
_cell.angle_alpha   90.00
_cell.angle_beta   90.00
_cell.angle_gamma   90.00
#
_symmetry.space_group_name_H-M   'P 1'
#
loop_
_entity.id
_entity.type
_entity.pdbx_description
1 polymer ?
#
loop_
_entity_poly.entity_id
_entity_poly.type
_entity_poly.pdbx_seq_one_letter_code
_entity_poly.pdbx_strand_id
1 'polypeptide(L)'
;MTYYELTDTGTAKAPFGIIETYHRVASDSAGNRRSDLVYTNNPRQAFVNRYVTNGTFASAPHYETVVRSVSKFDQVLETANGGRNAFYGESNTGSARTNLCFFEIPQVTPLSIAGLQNADLSWTAFSPANQIGNSWASAYVKRNASAEKIGKVTNGGRGDARYDRPEFPVYDYSYLLNEALFDSCYFSGISSEIVPSRASGEPGVWDAPVATVKRGYEQMLKDHLKDPEENPLRNSRMRFFTNGRSASELETELLAPEGCVKIGASLQVDGAFNVNSTSEKAWIALFSGLRDRDFKVIDGTPPVKGKTAFPRFRMPVGSDSDNWMGFRSLSDSEIETLARNTVRQVKLRGPFLSLAEFVNRRVDTTDDMGLKGALQAAIDESGVNSSAMYDTFSTSAYPGSSQKNIDIPNTGVGIPGYLTQADVLQSIAPVLTPRSDTFTIRGYGEARDSGGRLIANVWCEAVIQRMPAFVDHTDPAYAKISSLTPVNQTFGRRFEIISFRYLSRDEEPALTS
;
A
#
# COMPACT_ATOMS: atom_id res chain seq x y z
N MET A 1 -23.74 28.23 -32.55
CA MET A 1 -24.12 27.69 -33.87
C MET A 1 -24.68 26.30 -33.64
N THR A 2 -25.98 26.11 -33.86
CA THR A 2 -26.65 24.82 -33.61
C THR A 2 -26.41 23.85 -34.78
N TYR A 3 -26.58 22.54 -34.57
CA TYR A 3 -26.46 21.51 -35.61
C TYR A 3 -27.34 21.80 -36.85
N TYR A 4 -28.49 22.42 -36.63
CA TYR A 4 -29.42 22.83 -37.70
C TYR A 4 -28.88 24.01 -38.52
N GLU A 5 -28.23 24.99 -37.90
CA GLU A 5 -27.65 26.15 -38.60
C GLU A 5 -26.49 25.77 -39.53
N LEU A 6 -25.84 24.63 -39.30
CA LEU A 6 -24.70 24.13 -40.10
C LEU A 6 -25.11 23.23 -41.28
N THR A 7 -26.33 22.68 -41.28
CA THR A 7 -26.78 21.67 -42.26
C THR A 7 -27.74 22.21 -43.31
N ASP A 8 -28.32 23.40 -43.09
CA ASP A 8 -29.37 23.98 -43.95
C ASP A 8 -28.83 24.71 -45.19
N THR A 9 -27.52 24.98 -45.25
CA THR A 9 -26.89 25.56 -46.44
C THR A 9 -26.38 24.44 -47.34
N GLY A 10 -27.11 24.14 -48.42
CA GLY A 10 -26.81 23.11 -49.43
C GLY A 10 -25.51 23.30 -50.23
N THR A 11 -24.47 23.83 -49.60
CA THR A 11 -23.13 24.09 -50.12
C THR A 11 -22.16 23.05 -49.56
N ALA A 12 -21.23 22.62 -50.42
CA ALA A 12 -20.25 21.55 -50.20
C ALA A 12 -19.76 21.39 -48.75
N LYS A 13 -19.81 20.14 -48.25
CA LYS A 13 -19.27 19.67 -46.96
C LYS A 13 -17.82 20.16 -46.78
N ALA A 14 -17.64 21.32 -46.17
CA ALA A 14 -16.32 21.83 -45.84
C ALA A 14 -15.77 20.97 -44.69
N PRO A 15 -14.56 20.39 -44.81
CA PRO A 15 -13.92 19.75 -43.67
C PRO A 15 -13.70 20.80 -42.59
N PHE A 16 -14.22 20.56 -41.39
CA PHE A 16 -13.85 21.35 -40.22
C PHE A 16 -12.75 20.62 -39.46
N GLY A 17 -11.78 21.38 -38.98
CA GLY A 17 -10.74 20.89 -38.09
C GLY A 17 -11.31 20.77 -36.69
N ILE A 18 -11.12 19.63 -36.05
CA ILE A 18 -11.42 19.45 -34.64
C ILE A 18 -10.12 19.33 -33.86
N ILE A 19 -10.10 19.95 -32.69
CA ILE A 19 -9.06 19.77 -31.68
C ILE A 19 -9.69 18.90 -30.59
N GLU A 20 -9.25 17.66 -30.50
CA GLU A 20 -9.75 16.70 -29.52
C GLU A 20 -8.71 16.52 -28.43
N THR A 21 -9.08 16.77 -27.18
CA THR A 21 -8.28 16.41 -26.01
C THR A 21 -8.98 15.30 -25.25
N TYR A 22 -8.38 14.13 -25.17
CA TYR A 22 -8.93 12.97 -24.44
C TYR A 22 -7.90 12.40 -23.48
N HIS A 23 -8.37 11.77 -22.41
CA HIS A 23 -7.50 11.02 -21.52
C HIS A 23 -7.05 9.73 -22.21
N ARG A 24 -5.79 9.34 -22.04
CA ARG A 24 -5.24 8.06 -22.49
C ARG A 24 -5.91 6.92 -21.73
N VAL A 25 -6.12 5.82 -22.43
CA VAL A 25 -6.93 4.69 -21.95
C VAL A 25 -6.08 3.42 -21.90
N ALA A 26 -6.57 2.39 -21.23
CA ALA A 26 -5.82 1.14 -21.11
C ALA A 26 -5.74 0.37 -22.42
N SER A 27 -6.78 0.46 -23.25
CA SER A 27 -6.80 -0.12 -24.59
C SER A 27 -7.28 0.88 -25.62
N ASP A 28 -6.51 1.00 -26.70
CA ASP A 28 -6.82 1.84 -27.84
C ASP A 28 -6.50 1.08 -29.12
N SER A 29 -7.45 1.12 -30.05
CA SER A 29 -7.37 0.47 -31.36
C SER A 29 -6.23 1.02 -32.23
N ALA A 30 -5.85 2.29 -32.05
CA ALA A 30 -4.72 2.90 -32.76
C ALA A 30 -3.37 2.64 -32.08
N GLY A 31 -3.36 2.06 -30.87
CA GLY A 31 -2.17 1.64 -30.12
C GLY A 31 -1.29 2.75 -29.54
N ASN A 32 -1.46 3.99 -29.99
CA ASN A 32 -0.56 5.10 -29.66
C ASN A 32 -1.03 5.94 -28.45
N ARG A 33 -2.26 5.72 -27.98
CA ARG A 33 -2.97 6.55 -26.98
C ARG A 33 -3.14 5.86 -25.63
N ARG A 34 -2.15 5.04 -25.27
CA ARG A 34 -2.16 4.20 -24.06
C ARG A 34 -1.41 4.86 -22.90
N SER A 35 -1.86 4.63 -21.68
CA SER A 35 -1.17 5.04 -20.45
C SER A 35 -1.45 4.06 -19.33
N ASP A 36 -0.45 3.81 -18.48
CA ASP A 36 -0.62 3.06 -17.23
C ASP A 36 -0.75 4.04 -16.03
N LEU A 37 -0.84 3.54 -14.79
CA LEU A 37 -0.94 4.39 -13.58
C LEU A 37 0.31 4.33 -12.67
N VAL A 38 1.29 3.49 -13.02
CA VAL A 38 2.40 3.11 -12.15
C VAL A 38 3.73 3.71 -12.63
N TYR A 39 4.03 3.55 -13.92
CA TYR A 39 5.26 3.92 -14.57
C TYR A 39 5.12 5.16 -15.45
N THR A 40 3.92 5.46 -15.96
CA THR A 40 3.64 6.73 -16.62
C THR A 40 3.28 7.82 -15.62
N ASN A 41 3.51 9.08 -16.04
CA ASN A 41 3.49 10.24 -15.17
C ASN A 41 2.27 10.34 -14.25
N ASN A 42 2.42 10.65 -12.96
CA ASN A 42 1.29 10.82 -12.03
C ASN A 42 0.25 11.86 -12.53
N PRO A 43 -1.04 11.48 -12.71
CA PRO A 43 -2.09 12.34 -13.29
C PRO A 43 -2.47 13.53 -12.41
N ARG A 44 -2.11 13.53 -11.13
CA ARG A 44 -2.44 14.60 -10.16
C ARG A 44 -1.42 15.74 -10.15
N GLN A 45 -0.31 15.58 -10.86
CA GLN A 45 0.77 16.55 -10.83
C GLN A 45 0.42 17.78 -11.67
N ALA A 46 0.41 18.95 -11.03
CA ALA A 46 -0.02 20.21 -11.63
C ALA A 46 0.87 20.66 -12.81
N PHE A 47 2.11 20.16 -12.88
CA PHE A 47 3.07 20.53 -13.92
C PHE A 47 3.72 19.29 -14.50
N VAL A 48 3.43 19.02 -15.77
CA VAL A 48 4.26 18.12 -16.59
C VAL A 48 5.33 18.96 -17.25
N ASN A 49 6.54 18.96 -16.68
CA ASN A 49 7.65 19.70 -17.27
C ASN A 49 8.27 18.90 -18.43
N ARG A 50 8.85 19.61 -19.40
CA ARG A 50 9.44 19.00 -20.60
C ARG A 50 10.74 18.22 -20.28
N TYR A 51 11.23 18.16 -19.03
CA TYR A 51 12.64 17.86 -18.71
C TYR A 51 13.18 16.55 -19.30
N VAL A 52 12.37 15.49 -19.35
CA VAL A 52 12.78 14.17 -19.83
C VAL A 52 12.29 13.90 -21.26
N THR A 53 12.21 14.92 -22.13
CA THR A 53 11.74 14.73 -23.52
C THR A 53 12.81 15.04 -24.57
N ASN A 54 12.92 14.21 -25.60
CA ASN A 54 13.44 14.64 -26.90
C ASN A 54 12.33 14.45 -27.96
N GLY A 55 11.96 15.51 -28.67
CA GLY A 55 11.07 15.47 -29.86
C GLY A 55 9.57 15.24 -29.65
N THR A 56 9.15 14.28 -28.85
CA THR A 56 7.75 13.93 -28.59
C THR A 56 7.71 13.28 -27.22
N PHE A 57 6.81 13.70 -26.33
CA PHE A 57 6.72 13.11 -24.99
C PHE A 57 6.40 11.60 -25.12
N ALA A 58 7.24 10.76 -24.51
CA ALA A 58 7.22 9.29 -24.56
C ALA A 58 5.88 8.67 -24.16
N SER A 59 5.27 9.26 -23.15
CA SER A 59 3.93 9.01 -22.62
C SER A 59 3.37 10.39 -22.36
N ALA A 60 2.79 11.06 -23.37
CA ALA A 60 2.16 12.38 -23.20
C ALA A 60 1.43 12.42 -21.84
N PRO A 61 1.21 13.59 -21.21
CA PRO A 61 0.33 13.68 -20.04
C PRO A 61 -0.85 12.72 -20.22
N HIS A 62 -1.45 12.25 -19.13
CA HIS A 62 -2.61 11.38 -19.22
C HIS A 62 -3.72 11.87 -20.18
N TYR A 63 -3.60 13.08 -20.74
CA TYR A 63 -4.32 13.64 -21.86
C TYR A 63 -3.47 13.76 -23.14
N GLU A 64 -4.07 13.43 -24.28
CA GLU A 64 -3.51 13.69 -25.60
C GLU A 64 -4.42 14.65 -26.36
N THR A 65 -3.81 15.64 -27.01
CA THR A 65 -4.51 16.56 -27.91
C THR A 65 -4.16 16.26 -29.36
N VAL A 66 -5.16 15.97 -30.18
CA VAL A 66 -5.02 15.67 -31.60
C VAL A 66 -5.82 16.68 -32.41
N VAL A 67 -5.22 17.17 -33.49
CA VAL A 67 -5.92 17.96 -34.51
C VAL A 67 -6.17 17.08 -35.71
N ARG A 68 -7.41 16.92 -36.13
CA ARG A 68 -7.77 16.16 -37.34
C ARG A 68 -8.90 16.83 -38.11
N SER A 69 -8.94 16.62 -39.42
CA SER A 69 -10.08 17.01 -40.24
C SER A 69 -11.17 15.95 -40.18
N VAL A 70 -12.42 16.37 -40.14
CA VAL A 70 -13.58 15.48 -40.23
C VAL A 70 -14.50 15.93 -41.36
N SER A 71 -15.12 14.96 -42.02
CA SER A 71 -16.03 15.21 -43.14
C SER A 71 -17.48 15.39 -42.71
N LYS A 72 -17.79 15.02 -41.45
CA LYS A 72 -19.11 15.08 -40.83
C LYS A 72 -18.98 15.18 -39.30
N PHE A 73 -19.99 15.73 -38.63
CA PHE A 73 -20.00 15.93 -37.18
C PHE A 73 -20.31 14.66 -36.38
N ASP A 74 -20.93 13.66 -37.00
CA ASP A 74 -21.10 12.31 -36.44
C ASP A 74 -19.76 11.53 -36.30
N GLN A 75 -18.68 12.03 -36.90
CA GLN A 75 -17.32 11.49 -36.77
C GLN A 75 -16.51 12.14 -35.63
N VAL A 76 -17.13 13.01 -34.83
CA VAL A 76 -16.55 13.63 -33.63
C VAL A 76 -16.60 12.64 -32.46
N LEU A 77 -15.75 12.82 -31.43
CA LEU A 77 -15.68 12.06 -30.18
C LEU A 77 -16.96 11.31 -29.79
N GLU A 78 -16.82 10.00 -29.57
CA GLU A 78 -17.88 9.17 -29.02
C GLU A 78 -18.22 9.64 -27.60
N THR A 79 -19.51 9.82 -27.34
CA THR A 79 -20.02 10.32 -26.05
C THR A 79 -21.13 9.42 -25.57
N ALA A 80 -21.35 9.42 -24.25
CA ALA A 80 -22.49 8.75 -23.65
C ALA A 80 -23.81 9.31 -24.19
N ASN A 81 -24.88 8.52 -24.10
CA ASN A 81 -26.22 8.92 -24.50
C ASN A 81 -26.57 10.32 -23.96
N GLY A 82 -26.84 11.25 -24.87
CA GLY A 82 -27.12 12.65 -24.55
C GLY A 82 -25.93 13.61 -24.68
N GLY A 83 -24.75 13.15 -25.09
CA GLY A 83 -23.62 14.00 -25.49
C GLY A 83 -22.91 14.73 -24.34
N ARG A 84 -23.19 14.35 -23.08
CA ARG A 84 -22.71 15.08 -21.90
C ARG A 84 -21.36 14.59 -21.37
N ASN A 85 -21.08 13.30 -21.53
CA ASN A 85 -19.89 12.67 -20.95
C ASN A 85 -19.09 11.94 -22.03
N ALA A 86 -17.76 12.04 -21.97
CA ALA A 86 -16.86 11.21 -22.76
C ALA A 86 -16.58 9.86 -22.05
N PHE A 87 -15.92 8.95 -22.76
CA PHE A 87 -15.51 7.65 -22.25
C PHE A 87 -14.05 7.63 -21.80
N TYR A 88 -13.78 6.89 -20.72
CA TYR A 88 -12.51 6.81 -20.02
C TYR A 88 -12.25 5.39 -19.49
N GLY A 89 -11.00 5.12 -19.13
CA GLY A 89 -10.58 3.91 -18.43
C GLY A 89 -10.11 2.86 -19.41
N GLU A 90 -10.94 1.85 -19.66
CA GLU A 90 -10.62 0.77 -20.59
C GLU A 90 -10.41 1.26 -22.02
N SER A 91 -11.29 2.13 -22.51
CA SER A 91 -11.29 2.65 -23.87
C SER A 91 -11.89 4.05 -23.92
N ASN A 92 -11.76 4.71 -25.07
CA ASN A 92 -12.42 5.98 -25.40
C ASN A 92 -13.71 5.77 -26.22
N THR A 93 -14.21 4.54 -26.26
CA THR A 93 -15.41 4.12 -27.00
C THR A 93 -16.53 3.68 -26.07
N GLY A 94 -17.73 3.43 -26.62
CA GLY A 94 -18.96 3.16 -25.86
C GLY A 94 -18.95 1.93 -24.95
N SER A 95 -17.92 1.08 -25.02
CA SER A 95 -17.71 -0.03 -24.08
C SER A 95 -17.08 0.39 -22.75
N ALA A 96 -16.56 1.62 -22.65
CA ALA A 96 -15.82 2.09 -21.48
C ALA A 96 -16.66 2.94 -20.51
N ARG A 97 -16.01 3.59 -19.53
CA ARG A 97 -16.70 4.24 -18.40
C ARG A 97 -16.84 5.74 -18.61
N THR A 98 -17.93 6.33 -18.14
CA THR A 98 -18.10 7.78 -18.15
C THR A 98 -17.56 8.48 -16.90
N ASN A 99 -17.26 7.71 -15.84
CA ASN A 99 -16.72 8.17 -14.58
C ASN A 99 -15.71 7.14 -14.06
N LEU A 100 -14.65 7.58 -13.38
CA LEU A 100 -13.62 6.72 -12.79
C LEU A 100 -13.27 7.18 -11.38
N CYS A 101 -12.86 6.23 -10.53
CA CYS A 101 -12.29 6.52 -9.22
C CYS A 101 -10.85 6.03 -9.19
N PHE A 102 -9.89 6.96 -9.18
CA PHE A 102 -8.47 6.62 -9.08
C PHE A 102 -7.91 6.80 -7.67
N PHE A 103 -8.48 7.74 -6.90
CA PHE A 103 -7.91 8.16 -5.62
C PHE A 103 -9.01 8.44 -4.60
N GLU A 104 -8.84 7.89 -3.40
CA GLU A 104 -9.74 8.16 -2.28
C GLU A 104 -9.39 9.46 -1.56
N ILE A 105 -10.42 10.21 -1.16
CA ILE A 105 -10.30 11.21 -0.09
C ILE A 105 -10.75 10.54 1.21
N PRO A 106 -9.87 10.37 2.21
CA PRO A 106 -10.24 9.70 3.46
C PRO A 106 -11.39 10.41 4.17
N GLN A 107 -12.53 9.73 4.32
CA GLN A 107 -13.70 10.25 5.04
C GLN A 107 -13.66 9.99 6.54
N VAL A 108 -12.76 9.13 6.98
CA VAL A 108 -12.50 8.80 8.37
C VAL A 108 -11.01 8.50 8.51
N THR A 109 -10.48 8.54 9.72
CA THR A 109 -9.04 8.33 9.96
C THR A 109 -8.58 6.98 9.38
N PRO A 110 -7.43 6.90 8.70
CA PRO A 110 -6.82 5.63 8.30
C PRO A 110 -6.47 4.76 9.53
N LEU A 111 -6.38 3.45 9.33
CA LEU A 111 -5.96 2.48 10.36
C LEU A 111 -4.64 1.78 10.03
N SER A 112 -4.14 1.98 8.82
CA SER A 112 -2.93 1.38 8.27
C SER A 112 -2.17 2.43 7.49
N ILE A 113 -0.84 2.34 7.50
CA ILE A 113 0.05 3.18 6.68
C ILE A 113 -0.28 3.01 5.20
N ALA A 114 -0.56 1.78 4.75
CA ALA A 114 -0.99 1.53 3.39
C ALA A 114 -2.35 2.17 3.05
N GLY A 115 -3.18 2.52 4.04
CA GLY A 115 -4.39 3.31 3.83
C GLY A 115 -4.12 4.75 3.36
N LEU A 116 -2.85 5.20 3.38
CA LEU A 116 -2.40 6.46 2.79
C LEU A 116 -1.97 6.30 1.32
N GLN A 117 -2.13 5.13 0.70
CA GLN A 117 -1.69 4.87 -0.68
C GLN A 117 -2.21 5.89 -1.71
N ASN A 118 -3.39 6.47 -1.45
CA ASN A 118 -4.01 7.49 -2.30
C ASN A 118 -3.52 8.92 -2.01
N ALA A 119 -2.65 9.16 -1.04
CA ALA A 119 -2.06 10.48 -0.81
C ALA A 119 -1.04 10.79 -1.92
N ASP A 120 -1.06 12.01 -2.46
CA ASP A 120 -0.02 12.46 -3.38
C ASP A 120 1.06 13.21 -2.62
N LEU A 121 2.19 12.55 -2.39
CA LEU A 121 3.37 13.14 -1.75
C LEU A 121 4.50 13.38 -2.76
N SER A 122 4.23 13.19 -4.05
CA SER A 122 5.19 13.55 -5.09
C SER A 122 5.10 15.01 -5.47
N TRP A 123 6.27 15.58 -5.78
CA TRP A 123 6.38 16.93 -6.34
C TRP A 123 6.58 16.92 -7.86
N THR A 124 6.78 15.74 -8.44
CA THR A 124 7.12 15.60 -9.85
C THR A 124 6.21 14.59 -10.53
N ALA A 125 5.94 14.85 -11.81
CA ALA A 125 5.23 13.93 -12.68
C ALA A 125 5.97 12.59 -12.87
N PHE A 126 7.26 12.47 -12.55
CA PHE A 126 8.08 11.25 -12.76
C PHE A 126 7.99 10.25 -11.59
N SER A 127 6.81 10.13 -11.00
CA SER A 127 6.54 9.32 -9.82
C SER A 127 5.27 8.48 -10.03
N PRO A 128 5.14 7.32 -9.36
CA PRO A 128 3.90 6.55 -9.40
C PRO A 128 2.76 7.32 -8.74
N ALA A 129 1.53 7.06 -9.20
CA ALA A 129 0.35 7.71 -8.62
C ALA A 129 0.04 7.21 -7.20
N ASN A 130 0.24 5.92 -6.92
CA ASN A 130 0.01 5.32 -5.59
C ASN A 130 1.33 4.87 -4.98
N GLN A 131 1.85 5.66 -4.04
CA GLN A 131 3.25 5.58 -3.62
C GLN A 131 3.46 4.74 -2.36
N ILE A 132 2.63 4.96 -1.34
CA ILE A 132 2.77 4.36 -0.02
C ILE A 132 2.24 2.92 -0.03
N GLY A 133 3.01 1.99 0.53
CA GLY A 133 2.69 0.56 0.58
C GLY A 133 3.00 -0.22 -0.70
N ASN A 134 3.15 0.48 -1.84
CA ASN A 134 3.64 -0.08 -3.09
C ASN A 134 5.16 0.13 -3.23
N SER A 135 5.82 -0.67 -4.05
CA SER A 135 7.29 -0.67 -4.10
C SER A 135 7.90 -1.03 -5.46
N TRP A 136 7.17 -0.83 -6.55
CA TRP A 136 7.75 -1.01 -7.89
C TRP A 136 8.94 -0.06 -8.08
N ALA A 137 9.98 -0.56 -8.73
CA ALA A 137 11.15 0.23 -9.09
C ALA A 137 10.76 1.38 -10.01
N SER A 138 11.24 2.57 -9.70
CA SER A 138 11.00 3.75 -10.53
C SER A 138 11.52 3.54 -11.95
N ALA A 139 10.71 3.92 -12.94
CA ALA A 139 11.10 3.90 -14.34
C ALA A 139 12.15 4.96 -14.71
N TYR A 140 12.51 5.84 -13.76
CA TYR A 140 13.38 6.99 -13.97
C TYR A 140 14.64 6.99 -13.10
N VAL A 141 14.76 6.05 -12.16
CA VAL A 141 15.91 5.91 -11.24
C VAL A 141 16.54 4.54 -11.47
N LYS A 142 17.88 4.44 -11.53
CA LYS A 142 18.56 3.14 -11.60
C LYS A 142 18.14 2.20 -10.48
N ARG A 143 18.13 0.90 -10.78
CA ARG A 143 17.68 -0.15 -9.85
C ARG A 143 18.45 -0.16 -8.52
N ASN A 144 19.73 0.20 -8.52
CA ASN A 144 20.57 0.31 -7.33
C ASN A 144 20.66 1.72 -6.73
N ALA A 145 19.70 2.59 -7.05
CA ALA A 145 19.59 3.91 -6.44
C ALA A 145 18.16 4.16 -5.96
N SER A 146 18.01 5.04 -4.97
CA SER A 146 16.73 5.60 -4.52
C SER A 146 16.54 7.06 -4.97
N ALA A 147 17.59 7.68 -5.51
CA ALA A 147 17.55 9.01 -6.10
C ALA A 147 18.63 9.13 -7.16
N GLU A 148 18.34 9.86 -8.24
CA GLU A 148 19.30 10.15 -9.28
C GLU A 148 19.12 11.57 -9.82
N LYS A 149 20.17 12.08 -10.46
CA LYS A 149 20.06 13.27 -11.28
C LYS A 149 19.99 12.83 -12.73
N ILE A 150 18.86 13.08 -13.39
CA ILE A 150 18.74 12.88 -14.83
C ILE A 150 19.27 14.14 -15.50
N GLY A 151 20.28 13.97 -16.37
CA GLY A 151 20.93 15.06 -17.10
C GLY A 151 21.36 14.62 -18.49
N LYS A 152 22.34 15.32 -19.07
CA LYS A 152 22.81 15.07 -20.44
C LYS A 152 23.36 13.65 -20.63
N VAL A 153 22.82 12.91 -21.60
CA VAL A 153 23.35 11.59 -22.00
C VAL A 153 24.40 11.80 -23.08
N THR A 154 25.68 11.59 -22.75
CA THR A 154 26.83 11.82 -23.64
C THR A 154 27.08 10.68 -24.65
N ASN A 155 26.59 9.46 -24.39
CA ASN A 155 26.84 8.27 -25.21
C ASN A 155 25.55 7.49 -25.53
N GLY A 156 24.64 8.10 -26.28
CA GLY A 156 23.45 7.39 -26.79
C GLY A 156 23.71 6.79 -28.17
N GLY A 157 23.62 5.46 -28.29
CA GLY A 157 23.59 4.74 -29.57
C GLY A 157 22.41 5.18 -30.44
N ARG A 158 22.33 4.69 -31.69
CA ARG A 158 21.14 4.92 -32.53
C ARG A 158 19.92 4.30 -31.85
N GLY A 159 19.02 5.15 -31.34
CA GLY A 159 17.78 4.74 -30.66
C GLY A 159 17.67 5.17 -29.19
N ASP A 160 18.76 5.62 -28.57
CA ASP A 160 18.72 6.06 -27.16
C ASP A 160 18.16 7.47 -27.02
N ALA A 161 17.36 7.69 -25.98
CA ALA A 161 16.88 9.02 -25.61
C ALA A 161 18.07 9.94 -25.24
N ARG A 162 18.41 10.86 -26.14
CA ARG A 162 19.42 11.90 -25.88
C ARG A 162 18.76 13.08 -25.17
N TYR A 163 19.07 13.29 -23.90
CA TYR A 163 18.71 14.51 -23.17
C TYR A 163 19.89 15.49 -23.24
N ASP A 164 19.65 16.78 -23.47
CA ASP A 164 20.67 17.84 -23.42
C ASP A 164 20.16 19.01 -22.56
N ARG A 165 20.22 18.84 -21.23
CA ARG A 165 19.59 19.74 -20.25
C ARG A 165 20.35 19.79 -18.92
N PRO A 166 20.10 20.83 -18.09
CA PRO A 166 20.55 20.84 -16.70
C PRO A 166 20.08 19.60 -15.95
N GLU A 167 20.91 19.14 -15.01
CA GLU A 167 20.57 18.02 -14.13
C GLU A 167 19.27 18.29 -13.35
N PHE A 168 18.37 17.31 -13.32
CA PHE A 168 17.12 17.35 -12.58
C PHE A 168 17.05 16.16 -11.61
N PRO A 169 16.80 16.39 -10.31
CA PRO A 169 16.69 15.30 -9.34
C PRO A 169 15.37 14.54 -9.50
N VAL A 170 15.47 13.23 -9.54
CA VAL A 170 14.35 12.29 -9.49
C VAL A 170 14.55 11.33 -8.32
N TYR A 171 13.44 10.88 -7.75
CA TYR A 171 13.42 10.08 -6.55
C TYR A 171 12.54 8.86 -6.74
N ASP A 172 12.92 7.75 -6.14
CA ASP A 172 12.06 6.60 -5.95
C ASP A 172 11.15 6.88 -4.75
N TYR A 173 10.04 7.58 -5.02
CA TYR A 173 9.11 8.02 -3.97
C TYR A 173 8.52 6.85 -3.17
N SER A 174 8.17 5.75 -3.84
CA SER A 174 7.67 4.56 -3.15
C SER A 174 8.69 4.02 -2.17
N TYR A 175 9.95 3.86 -2.60
CA TYR A 175 11.02 3.40 -1.71
C TYR A 175 11.19 4.32 -0.49
N LEU A 176 11.38 5.62 -0.72
CA LEU A 176 11.70 6.60 0.31
C LEU A 176 10.54 6.82 1.30
N LEU A 177 9.30 6.84 0.81
CA LEU A 177 8.12 7.00 1.68
C LEU A 177 7.90 5.77 2.55
N ASN A 178 8.09 4.57 2.00
CA ASN A 178 7.96 3.36 2.81
C ASN A 178 9.06 3.27 3.87
N GLU A 179 10.30 3.65 3.54
CA GLU A 179 11.42 3.74 4.47
C GLU A 179 11.13 4.73 5.60
N ALA A 180 10.59 5.90 5.27
CA ALA A 180 10.25 6.92 6.26
C ALA A 180 9.08 6.51 7.16
N LEU A 181 8.05 5.84 6.62
CA LEU A 181 6.78 5.65 7.32
C LEU A 181 6.67 4.31 8.07
N PHE A 182 7.03 3.18 7.45
CA PHE A 182 6.70 1.85 8.00
C PHE A 182 7.42 1.51 9.31
N ASP A 183 8.58 2.08 9.56
CA ASP A 183 9.35 1.83 10.79
C ASP A 183 9.29 2.99 11.80
N SER A 184 8.76 4.16 11.40
CA SER A 184 8.73 5.37 12.25
C SER A 184 7.33 5.77 12.71
N CYS A 185 6.28 5.26 12.04
CA CYS A 185 4.90 5.67 12.29
C CYS A 185 4.00 4.45 12.48
N TYR A 186 2.89 4.63 13.18
CA TYR A 186 1.80 3.68 13.26
C TYR A 186 0.49 4.42 13.55
N PHE A 187 -0.65 3.78 13.29
CA PHE A 187 -1.94 4.30 13.68
C PHE A 187 -2.39 3.65 14.99
N SER A 188 -2.40 4.43 16.07
CA SER A 188 -2.85 3.97 17.40
C SER A 188 -4.34 3.61 17.45
N GLY A 189 -5.13 4.04 16.46
CA GLY A 189 -6.59 3.95 16.50
C GLY A 189 -7.24 4.99 17.43
N ILE A 190 -6.42 5.81 18.10
CA ILE A 190 -6.86 6.88 19.00
C ILE A 190 -7.04 8.13 18.17
N SER A 191 -8.26 8.35 17.69
CA SER A 191 -8.59 9.44 16.76
C SER A 191 -9.98 9.99 17.04
N SER A 192 -10.20 11.26 16.73
CA SER A 192 -11.54 11.84 16.69
C SER A 192 -12.42 11.14 15.64
N GLU A 193 -13.70 10.98 15.96
CA GLU A 193 -14.72 10.56 15.00
C GLU A 193 -15.19 11.78 14.21
N ILE A 194 -14.88 11.81 12.92
CA ILE A 194 -15.26 12.90 12.01
C ILE A 194 -16.40 12.46 11.09
N VAL A 195 -17.29 13.40 10.78
CA VAL A 195 -18.37 13.23 9.80
C VAL A 195 -18.18 14.27 8.69
N PRO A 196 -17.91 13.85 7.44
CA PRO A 196 -17.84 14.79 6.33
C PRO A 196 -19.18 15.50 6.13
N SER A 197 -19.14 16.83 5.99
CA SER A 197 -20.32 17.63 5.65
C SER A 197 -20.67 17.46 4.17
N ARG A 198 -21.96 17.59 3.86
CA ARG A 198 -22.46 17.68 2.48
C ARG A 198 -22.55 19.14 2.05
N ALA A 199 -21.43 19.86 2.06
CA ALA A 199 -21.42 21.22 1.52
C ALA A 199 -21.39 21.14 -0.02
N SER A 200 -22.35 21.79 -0.69
CA SER A 200 -22.24 22.07 -2.13
C SER A 200 -21.08 23.04 -2.37
N GLY A 201 -20.41 22.94 -3.52
CA GLY A 201 -19.19 23.68 -3.87
C GLY A 201 -19.35 25.19 -4.04
N GLU A 202 -19.81 25.88 -2.99
CA GLU A 202 -19.76 27.33 -2.89
C GLU A 202 -18.31 27.77 -2.64
N PRO A 203 -17.86 28.92 -3.18
CA PRO A 203 -16.48 29.39 -3.05
C PRO A 203 -15.94 29.46 -1.61
N GLY A 204 -16.81 29.69 -0.61
CA GLY A 204 -16.46 29.75 0.81
C GLY A 204 -16.29 28.39 1.50
N VAL A 205 -16.40 27.27 0.77
CA VAL A 205 -16.20 25.91 1.33
C VAL A 205 -14.80 25.70 1.92
N TRP A 206 -13.83 26.53 1.53
CA TRP A 206 -12.46 26.52 2.06
C TRP A 206 -12.27 27.40 3.30
N ASP A 207 -13.25 28.23 3.67
CA ASP A 207 -13.13 29.21 4.75
C ASP A 207 -13.51 28.62 6.13
N ALA A 208 -14.12 27.43 6.15
CA ALA A 208 -14.54 26.75 7.37
C ALA A 208 -14.28 25.23 7.28
N PRO A 209 -14.12 24.52 8.42
CA PRO A 209 -14.00 23.06 8.41
C PRO A 209 -15.20 22.38 7.74
N VAL A 210 -14.91 21.61 6.68
CA VAL A 210 -15.92 20.84 5.92
C VAL A 210 -16.34 19.53 6.61
N ALA A 211 -15.80 19.21 7.78
CA ALA A 211 -16.15 18.03 8.56
C ALA A 211 -16.43 18.42 10.01
N THR A 212 -17.41 17.76 10.63
CA THR A 212 -17.74 17.97 12.05
C THR A 212 -17.13 16.86 12.90
N VAL A 213 -16.64 17.21 14.10
CA VAL A 213 -16.15 16.24 15.08
C VAL A 213 -17.36 15.75 15.89
N LYS A 214 -17.77 14.51 15.66
CA LYS A 214 -18.86 13.86 16.41
C LYS A 214 -18.42 13.42 17.80
N ARG A 215 -17.17 12.93 17.92
CA ARG A 215 -16.54 12.54 19.18
C ARG A 215 -15.07 12.92 19.14
N GLY A 216 -14.62 13.73 20.10
CA GLY A 216 -13.21 14.10 20.21
C GLY A 216 -12.35 12.92 20.64
N TYR A 217 -11.06 12.94 20.26
CA TYR A 217 -10.10 11.91 20.65
C TYR A 217 -9.99 11.74 22.18
N GLU A 218 -10.13 12.82 22.95
CA GLU A 218 -10.08 12.80 24.41
C GLU A 218 -11.21 11.95 25.00
N GLN A 219 -12.45 12.21 24.58
CA GLN A 219 -13.61 11.45 25.03
C GLN A 219 -13.50 9.98 24.62
N MET A 220 -13.04 9.73 23.39
CA MET A 220 -12.80 8.37 22.90
C MET A 220 -11.77 7.63 23.77
N LEU A 221 -10.67 8.29 24.16
CA LEU A 221 -9.66 7.71 25.04
C LEU A 221 -10.23 7.40 26.43
N LYS A 222 -10.97 8.34 27.03
CA LYS A 222 -11.59 8.16 28.36
C LYS A 222 -12.54 6.97 28.39
N ASP A 223 -13.41 6.90 27.40
CA ASP A 223 -14.40 5.82 27.32
C ASP A 223 -13.74 4.48 27.06
N HIS A 224 -12.69 4.43 26.21
CA HIS A 224 -11.93 3.20 25.99
C HIS A 224 -11.20 2.74 27.26
N LEU A 225 -10.55 3.64 28.01
CA LEU A 225 -9.86 3.27 29.25
C LEU A 225 -10.83 2.81 30.35
N LYS A 226 -12.07 3.33 30.35
CA LYS A 226 -13.12 2.93 31.29
C LYS A 226 -13.71 1.57 30.95
N ASP A 227 -14.00 1.32 29.66
CA ASP A 227 -14.60 0.07 29.19
C ASP A 227 -14.09 -0.29 27.78
N PRO A 228 -12.92 -0.99 27.69
CA PRO A 228 -12.29 -1.32 26.41
C PRO A 228 -13.10 -2.27 25.52
N GLU A 229 -14.04 -3.03 26.09
CA GLU A 229 -14.84 -4.03 25.37
C GLU A 229 -16.05 -3.37 24.70
N GLU A 230 -16.76 -2.50 25.42
CA GLU A 230 -17.88 -1.73 24.88
C GLU A 230 -17.42 -0.54 24.01
N ASN A 231 -16.22 0.00 24.28
CA ASN A 231 -15.63 1.11 23.53
C ASN A 231 -14.28 0.73 22.91
N PRO A 232 -14.22 -0.25 21.98
CA PRO A 232 -12.96 -0.64 21.38
C PRO A 232 -12.35 0.51 20.57
N LEU A 233 -11.01 0.57 20.54
CA LEU A 233 -10.31 1.40 19.57
C LEU A 233 -10.69 0.96 18.16
N ARG A 234 -10.58 1.88 17.19
CA ARG A 234 -10.93 1.58 15.79
C ARG A 234 -10.13 0.41 15.21
N ASN A 235 -8.91 0.20 15.69
CA ASN A 235 -8.21 -1.06 15.56
C ASN A 235 -8.42 -1.86 16.86
N SER A 236 -9.32 -2.83 16.86
CA SER A 236 -9.65 -3.64 18.04
C SER A 236 -8.51 -4.52 18.55
N ARG A 237 -7.47 -4.72 17.73
CA ARG A 237 -6.25 -5.45 18.11
C ARG A 237 -5.26 -4.56 18.86
N MET A 238 -5.47 -3.25 18.86
CA MET A 238 -4.68 -2.34 19.70
C MET A 238 -5.24 -2.35 21.11
N ARG A 239 -4.46 -2.82 22.08
CA ARG A 239 -4.85 -2.98 23.48
C ARG A 239 -3.94 -2.16 24.39
N PHE A 240 -4.50 -1.60 25.45
CA PHE A 240 -3.71 -0.89 26.45
C PHE A 240 -2.97 -1.86 27.36
N PHE A 241 -1.68 -1.61 27.53
CA PHE A 241 -0.84 -2.25 28.53
C PHE A 241 -0.67 -1.29 29.71
N THR A 242 -1.27 -1.63 30.85
CA THR A 242 -1.33 -0.74 32.01
C THR A 242 -0.02 -0.71 32.80
N ASN A 243 0.75 -1.81 32.77
CA ASN A 243 1.93 -2.01 33.61
C ASN A 243 1.67 -1.72 35.11
N GLY A 244 0.48 -2.09 35.60
CA GLY A 244 0.07 -1.85 36.98
C GLY A 244 -0.49 -0.45 37.28
N ARG A 245 -0.53 0.47 36.29
CA ARG A 245 -1.21 1.77 36.42
C ARG A 245 -2.73 1.59 36.34
N SER A 246 -3.47 2.41 37.10
CA SER A 246 -4.91 2.53 36.99
C SER A 246 -5.32 3.26 35.71
N ALA A 247 -6.58 3.08 35.30
CA ALA A 247 -7.14 3.80 34.14
C ALA A 247 -7.07 5.33 34.31
N SER A 248 -7.27 5.83 35.54
CA SER A 248 -7.22 7.27 35.87
C SER A 248 -5.80 7.85 35.72
N GLU A 249 -4.78 7.10 36.12
CA GLU A 249 -3.38 7.49 35.95
C GLU A 249 -3.01 7.56 34.46
N LEU A 250 -3.41 6.56 33.67
CA LEU A 250 -3.21 6.56 32.23
C LEU A 250 -3.96 7.70 31.55
N GLU A 251 -5.21 7.97 31.94
CA GLU A 251 -5.98 9.09 31.41
C GLU A 251 -5.24 10.41 31.63
N THR A 252 -4.81 10.67 32.87
CA THR A 252 -4.11 11.89 33.25
C THR A 252 -2.81 12.06 32.46
N GLU A 253 -2.03 10.98 32.31
CA GLU A 253 -0.74 11.00 31.60
C GLU A 253 -0.92 11.20 30.08
N LEU A 254 -1.90 10.53 29.47
CA LEU A 254 -2.09 10.50 28.03
C LEU A 254 -2.86 11.70 27.49
N LEU A 255 -3.65 12.39 28.32
CA LEU A 255 -4.31 13.65 27.98
C LEU A 255 -3.45 14.88 28.29
N ALA A 256 -2.30 14.71 28.94
CA ALA A 256 -1.32 15.79 29.08
C ALA A 256 -0.80 16.24 27.69
N PRO A 257 -0.29 17.48 27.54
CA PRO A 257 0.22 17.99 26.26
C PRO A 257 1.25 17.06 25.58
N GLU A 258 2.08 16.36 26.36
CA GLU A 258 3.06 15.39 25.87
C GLU A 258 2.57 13.94 25.80
N GLY A 259 1.30 13.67 26.10
CA GLY A 259 0.73 12.32 26.12
C GLY A 259 0.83 11.61 24.77
N CYS A 260 0.80 12.36 23.67
CA CYS A 260 0.93 11.84 22.31
C CYS A 260 2.26 11.11 22.04
N VAL A 261 3.36 11.51 22.71
CA VAL A 261 4.66 10.82 22.57
C VAL A 261 4.82 9.64 23.54
N LYS A 262 3.94 9.55 24.56
CA LYS A 262 3.95 8.48 25.57
C LYS A 262 3.01 7.32 25.22
N ILE A 263 2.03 7.55 24.35
CA ILE A 263 0.96 6.62 24.03
C ILE A 263 1.45 5.24 23.56
N GLY A 264 2.50 5.21 22.73
CA GLY A 264 3.07 3.96 22.21
C GLY A 264 3.67 3.07 23.29
N ALA A 265 4.09 3.63 24.43
CA ALA A 265 4.59 2.86 25.56
C ALA A 265 3.48 2.12 26.34
N SER A 266 2.21 2.48 26.10
CA SER A 266 1.05 1.91 26.79
C SER A 266 0.18 1.09 25.83
N LEU A 267 0.66 0.78 24.63
CA LEU A 267 -0.08 0.04 23.62
C LEU A 267 0.64 -1.27 23.24
N GLN A 268 -0.15 -2.31 23.01
CA GLN A 268 0.28 -3.61 22.51
C GLN A 268 -0.65 -4.05 21.38
N VAL A 269 -0.13 -4.89 20.49
CA VAL A 269 -0.89 -5.47 19.38
C VAL A 269 -1.26 -6.92 19.70
N ASP A 270 -2.56 -7.16 19.87
CA ASP A 270 -3.13 -8.49 20.09
C ASP A 270 -3.08 -9.32 18.80
N GLY A 271 -2.31 -10.41 18.85
CA GLY A 271 -2.04 -11.27 17.71
C GLY A 271 -1.15 -10.62 16.64
N ALA A 272 -0.09 -9.92 17.06
CA ALA A 272 0.95 -9.46 16.15
C ALA A 272 1.53 -10.62 15.32
N PHE A 273 1.81 -10.36 14.05
CA PHE A 273 2.26 -11.34 13.07
C PHE A 273 3.66 -11.00 12.57
N ASN A 274 4.60 -11.94 12.72
CA ASN A 274 5.95 -11.74 12.23
C ASN A 274 6.04 -12.00 10.72
N VAL A 275 6.42 -10.97 9.94
CA VAL A 275 6.58 -11.08 8.47
C VAL A 275 7.64 -12.10 8.04
N ASN A 276 8.53 -12.49 8.95
CA ASN A 276 9.53 -13.54 8.73
C ASN A 276 8.98 -14.96 8.91
N SER A 277 7.68 -15.13 9.18
CA SER A 277 7.04 -16.44 9.29
C SER A 277 7.20 -17.25 8.00
N THR A 278 7.71 -18.47 8.14
CA THR A 278 7.84 -19.45 7.04
C THR A 278 6.70 -20.47 7.00
N SER A 279 5.66 -20.26 7.83
CA SER A 279 4.47 -21.12 7.89
C SER A 279 3.41 -20.66 6.90
N GLU A 280 3.14 -21.48 5.87
CA GLU A 280 2.07 -21.22 4.90
C GLU A 280 0.71 -21.09 5.60
N LYS A 281 0.43 -21.96 6.57
CA LYS A 281 -0.82 -21.93 7.36
C LYS A 281 -1.00 -20.63 8.13
N ALA A 282 0.09 -20.07 8.67
CA ALA A 282 0.03 -18.80 9.39
C ALA A 282 -0.30 -17.64 8.44
N TRP A 283 0.29 -17.62 7.24
CA TRP A 283 -0.03 -16.63 6.21
C TRP A 283 -1.45 -16.79 5.67
N ILE A 284 -1.94 -18.02 5.46
CA ILE A 284 -3.34 -18.28 5.08
C ILE A 284 -4.29 -17.72 6.14
N ALA A 285 -4.02 -17.98 7.43
CA ALA A 285 -4.85 -17.47 8.52
C ALA A 285 -4.86 -15.93 8.57
N LEU A 286 -3.72 -15.28 8.33
CA LEU A 286 -3.62 -13.82 8.27
C LEU A 286 -4.41 -13.25 7.08
N PHE A 287 -4.15 -13.75 5.87
CA PHE A 287 -4.80 -13.26 4.66
C PHE A 287 -6.31 -13.51 4.67
N SER A 288 -6.76 -14.64 5.23
CA SER A 288 -8.18 -14.97 5.35
C SER A 288 -8.90 -14.26 6.51
N GLY A 289 -8.22 -13.39 7.26
CA GLY A 289 -8.79 -12.74 8.45
C GLY A 289 -10.03 -11.89 8.17
N LEU A 290 -10.20 -11.44 6.92
CA LEU A 290 -11.38 -10.68 6.46
C LEU A 290 -12.31 -11.49 5.55
N ARG A 291 -12.20 -12.83 5.53
CA ARG A 291 -13.11 -13.68 4.78
C ARG A 291 -14.58 -13.40 5.16
N ASP A 292 -15.45 -13.35 4.16
CA ASP A 292 -16.89 -13.06 4.29
C ASP A 292 -17.26 -11.71 4.93
N ARG A 293 -16.31 -10.81 5.10
CA ARG A 293 -16.59 -9.48 5.65
C ARG A 293 -17.24 -8.58 4.61
N ASP A 294 -18.38 -8.02 4.98
CA ASP A 294 -19.06 -7.02 4.18
C ASP A 294 -18.50 -5.64 4.46
N PHE A 295 -18.49 -4.79 3.43
CA PHE A 295 -18.26 -3.36 3.55
C PHE A 295 -19.20 -2.61 2.62
N LYS A 296 -19.32 -1.30 2.85
CA LYS A 296 -20.18 -0.44 2.07
C LYS A 296 -19.61 -0.21 0.68
N VAL A 297 -20.43 -0.46 -0.34
CA VAL A 297 -20.19 -0.09 -1.74
C VAL A 297 -21.18 1.02 -2.14
N ILE A 298 -20.83 1.86 -3.11
CA ILE A 298 -21.67 2.99 -3.51
C ILE A 298 -22.72 2.57 -4.54
N ASP A 299 -22.29 2.07 -5.70
CA ASP A 299 -23.15 1.74 -6.86
C ASP A 299 -22.94 0.29 -7.34
N GLY A 300 -22.43 -0.58 -6.46
CA GLY A 300 -22.06 -1.96 -6.76
C GLY A 300 -22.72 -2.98 -5.82
N THR A 301 -22.27 -4.22 -5.92
CA THR A 301 -22.66 -5.29 -5.01
C THR A 301 -21.59 -5.52 -3.93
N PRO A 302 -21.97 -5.84 -2.68
CA PRO A 302 -21.03 -6.22 -1.63
C PRO A 302 -20.14 -7.42 -2.03
N PRO A 303 -19.04 -7.67 -1.29
CA PRO A 303 -18.18 -8.82 -1.53
C PRO A 303 -18.92 -10.15 -1.60
N VAL A 304 -18.51 -11.00 -2.54
CA VAL A 304 -19.06 -12.35 -2.69
C VAL A 304 -18.63 -13.19 -1.48
N LYS A 305 -19.60 -13.85 -0.84
CA LYS A 305 -19.33 -14.82 0.25
C LYS A 305 -18.51 -16.00 -0.28
N GLY A 306 -17.66 -16.58 0.57
CA GLY A 306 -16.71 -17.61 0.20
C GLY A 306 -15.35 -17.08 -0.23
N LYS A 307 -15.13 -15.76 -0.19
CA LYS A 307 -13.89 -15.10 -0.60
C LYS A 307 -13.40 -14.09 0.43
N THR A 308 -12.17 -13.64 0.25
CA THR A 308 -11.57 -12.53 0.99
C THR A 308 -11.37 -11.34 0.05
N ALA A 309 -11.97 -10.20 0.37
CA ALA A 309 -11.86 -8.98 -0.42
C ALA A 309 -10.71 -8.07 0.04
N PHE A 310 -9.98 -7.50 -0.92
CA PHE A 310 -8.90 -6.53 -0.71
C PHE A 310 -9.24 -5.23 -1.47
N PRO A 311 -10.12 -4.39 -0.92
CA PRO A 311 -10.52 -3.16 -1.59
C PRO A 311 -9.46 -2.07 -1.42
N ARG A 312 -9.05 -1.44 -2.53
CA ARG A 312 -8.19 -0.25 -2.52
C ARG A 312 -8.87 0.94 -1.84
N PHE A 313 -10.14 1.13 -2.17
CA PHE A 313 -10.98 2.20 -1.65
C PHE A 313 -11.77 1.69 -0.45
N ARG A 314 -11.94 2.49 0.61
CA ARG A 314 -12.78 2.10 1.75
C ARG A 314 -14.26 1.94 1.37
N MET A 315 -14.69 2.65 0.34
CA MET A 315 -16.03 2.54 -0.27
C MET A 315 -15.90 2.45 -1.79
N PRO A 316 -15.65 1.25 -2.34
CA PRO A 316 -15.60 1.06 -3.78
C PRO A 316 -16.92 1.44 -4.44
N VAL A 317 -16.83 1.94 -5.68
CA VAL A 317 -18.02 2.33 -6.44
C VAL A 317 -18.66 1.12 -7.11
N GLY A 318 -17.85 0.23 -7.68
CA GLY A 318 -18.27 -0.98 -8.39
C GLY A 318 -18.25 -2.25 -7.53
N SER A 319 -18.44 -3.38 -8.21
CA SER A 319 -18.55 -4.72 -7.62
C SER A 319 -17.23 -5.49 -7.57
N ASP A 320 -17.25 -6.68 -6.95
CA ASP A 320 -16.16 -7.65 -7.04
C ASP A 320 -15.77 -7.89 -8.52
N SER A 321 -14.47 -7.88 -8.81
CA SER A 321 -13.88 -8.09 -10.14
C SER A 321 -14.17 -7.01 -11.20
N ASP A 322 -14.78 -5.88 -10.84
CA ASP A 322 -14.80 -4.69 -11.71
C ASP A 322 -13.44 -3.99 -11.68
N ASN A 323 -12.69 -4.11 -12.78
CA ASN A 323 -11.31 -3.64 -12.91
C ASN A 323 -11.11 -2.13 -12.70
N TRP A 324 -12.15 -1.31 -12.91
CA TRP A 324 -12.02 0.15 -12.93
C TRP A 324 -12.70 0.87 -11.77
N MET A 325 -13.75 0.29 -11.20
CA MET A 325 -14.52 0.93 -10.13
C MET A 325 -14.68 0.06 -8.89
N GLY A 326 -14.39 -1.24 -9.00
CA GLY A 326 -14.64 -2.22 -7.96
C GLY A 326 -13.44 -2.51 -7.07
N PHE A 327 -13.31 -3.78 -6.73
CA PHE A 327 -12.27 -4.32 -5.86
C PHE A 327 -11.97 -5.78 -6.24
N ARG A 328 -10.84 -6.31 -5.75
CA ARG A 328 -10.47 -7.71 -5.97
C ARG A 328 -10.81 -8.55 -4.74
N SER A 329 -11.45 -9.70 -4.98
CA SER A 329 -11.61 -10.74 -3.97
C SER A 329 -10.91 -12.03 -4.39
N LEU A 330 -10.23 -12.68 -3.45
CA LEU A 330 -9.52 -13.94 -3.67
C LEU A 330 -10.31 -15.11 -3.07
N SER A 331 -10.42 -16.18 -3.84
CA SER A 331 -10.87 -17.50 -3.37
C SER A 331 -9.88 -18.13 -2.39
N ASP A 332 -10.33 -19.13 -1.62
CA ASP A 332 -9.47 -19.83 -0.67
C ASP A 332 -8.22 -20.44 -1.37
N SER A 333 -8.35 -20.97 -2.59
CA SER A 333 -7.22 -21.47 -3.38
C SER A 333 -6.25 -20.39 -3.86
N GLU A 334 -6.76 -19.20 -4.20
CA GLU A 334 -5.91 -18.05 -4.54
C GLU A 334 -5.15 -17.55 -3.29
N ILE A 335 -5.78 -17.57 -2.11
CA ILE A 335 -5.15 -17.23 -0.83
C ILE A 335 -4.05 -18.24 -0.48
N GLU A 336 -4.30 -19.54 -0.62
CA GLU A 336 -3.28 -20.58 -0.42
C GLU A 336 -2.08 -20.39 -1.34
N THR A 337 -2.33 -20.05 -2.60
CA THR A 337 -1.27 -19.75 -3.59
C THR A 337 -0.48 -18.51 -3.20
N LEU A 338 -1.17 -17.42 -2.82
CA LEU A 338 -0.52 -16.19 -2.36
C LEU A 338 0.32 -16.41 -1.10
N ALA A 339 -0.18 -17.19 -0.14
CA ALA A 339 0.54 -17.54 1.08
C ALA A 339 1.80 -18.37 0.80
N ARG A 340 1.70 -19.38 -0.07
CA ARG A 340 2.85 -20.18 -0.53
C ARG A 340 3.92 -19.30 -1.19
N ASN A 341 3.50 -18.41 -2.09
CA ASN A 341 4.41 -17.50 -2.77
C ASN A 341 5.03 -16.48 -1.80
N THR A 342 4.25 -16.01 -0.81
CA THR A 342 4.77 -15.11 0.23
C THR A 342 5.84 -15.80 1.07
N VAL A 343 5.61 -17.05 1.51
CA VAL A 343 6.63 -17.84 2.22
C VAL A 343 7.87 -18.04 1.35
N ARG A 344 7.71 -18.29 0.05
CA ARG A 344 8.84 -18.38 -0.89
C ARG A 344 9.64 -17.07 -0.92
N GLN A 345 8.97 -15.93 -1.08
CA GLN A 345 9.64 -14.61 -1.11
C GLN A 345 10.28 -14.27 0.24
N VAL A 346 9.66 -14.62 1.37
CA VAL A 346 10.24 -14.48 2.72
C VAL A 346 11.50 -15.33 2.86
N LYS A 347 11.53 -16.57 2.36
CA LYS A 347 12.74 -17.41 2.40
C LYS A 347 13.86 -16.89 1.48
N LEU A 348 13.51 -16.27 0.35
CA LEU A 348 14.47 -15.73 -0.60
C LEU A 348 15.07 -14.40 -0.14
N ARG A 349 14.27 -13.56 0.53
CA ARG A 349 14.61 -12.16 0.87
C ARG A 349 14.86 -11.92 2.35
N GLY A 350 14.34 -12.79 3.22
CA GLY A 350 14.42 -12.62 4.66
C GLY A 350 15.70 -13.21 5.27
N PRO A 351 15.85 -13.09 6.59
CA PRO A 351 14.93 -12.39 7.48
C PRO A 351 15.00 -10.87 7.29
N PHE A 352 13.83 -10.22 7.20
CA PHE A 352 13.69 -8.77 7.17
C PHE A 352 13.92 -8.20 8.57
N LEU A 353 14.74 -7.16 8.66
CA LEU A 353 15.08 -6.48 9.91
C LEU A 353 14.11 -5.35 10.26
N SER A 354 13.32 -4.89 9.28
CA SER A 354 12.36 -3.80 9.40
C SER A 354 11.11 -4.04 8.54
N LEU A 355 10.01 -3.32 8.80
CA LEU A 355 8.83 -3.40 7.95
C LEU A 355 9.08 -2.71 6.61
N ALA A 356 9.82 -1.61 6.58
CA ALA A 356 10.18 -0.98 5.32
C ALA A 356 10.97 -1.94 4.41
N GLU A 357 11.88 -2.74 4.95
CA GLU A 357 12.62 -3.75 4.18
C GLU A 357 11.70 -4.83 3.57
N PHE A 358 10.67 -5.26 4.31
CA PHE A 358 9.68 -6.22 3.81
C PHE A 358 8.82 -5.62 2.68
N VAL A 359 8.40 -4.37 2.86
CA VAL A 359 7.53 -3.65 1.91
C VAL A 359 8.30 -3.21 0.66
N ASN A 360 9.54 -2.77 0.80
CA ASN A 360 10.33 -2.22 -0.30
C ASN A 360 11.02 -3.27 -1.16
N ARG A 361 11.33 -2.86 -2.39
CA ARG A 361 12.34 -3.52 -3.24
C ARG A 361 13.73 -3.38 -2.62
N ARG A 362 14.65 -4.27 -3.00
CA ARG A 362 16.08 -4.10 -2.67
C ARG A 362 16.71 -3.07 -3.59
N VAL A 363 17.55 -2.19 -3.07
CA VAL A 363 18.28 -1.21 -3.90
C VAL A 363 19.57 -1.88 -4.39
N ASP A 364 19.43 -2.78 -5.36
CA ASP A 364 20.51 -3.57 -5.94
C ASP A 364 20.37 -3.65 -7.48
N THR A 365 21.47 -3.93 -8.16
CA THR A 365 21.56 -4.11 -9.62
C THR A 365 21.31 -5.54 -10.10
N THR A 366 21.44 -6.56 -9.24
CA THR A 366 21.76 -7.92 -9.69
C THR A 366 20.58 -8.88 -9.85
N ASP A 367 19.42 -8.60 -9.24
CA ASP A 367 18.29 -9.54 -9.20
C ASP A 367 16.92 -8.89 -9.46
N ASP A 368 15.90 -9.74 -9.55
CA ASP A 368 14.49 -9.35 -9.63
C ASP A 368 13.96 -8.79 -8.29
N MET A 369 14.73 -8.92 -7.20
CA MET A 369 14.38 -8.34 -5.91
C MET A 369 14.50 -6.82 -5.92
N GLY A 370 15.28 -6.28 -6.86
CA GLY A 370 15.33 -4.86 -7.13
C GLY A 370 14.15 -4.27 -7.90
N LEU A 371 13.19 -5.09 -8.36
CA LEU A 371 12.01 -4.61 -9.09
C LEU A 371 10.84 -4.24 -8.19
N LYS A 372 10.66 -4.95 -7.07
CA LYS A 372 9.52 -4.81 -6.17
C LYS A 372 9.74 -5.50 -4.82
N GLY A 373 8.90 -5.17 -3.85
CA GLY A 373 8.88 -5.78 -2.52
C GLY A 373 8.40 -7.23 -2.50
N ALA A 374 8.55 -7.87 -1.34
CA ALA A 374 8.31 -9.31 -1.18
C ALA A 374 6.86 -9.70 -1.48
N LEU A 375 5.90 -8.90 -1.01
CA LEU A 375 4.47 -9.19 -1.16
C LEU A 375 3.98 -8.90 -2.58
N GLN A 376 4.44 -7.83 -3.23
CA GLN A 376 4.13 -7.61 -4.65
C GLN A 376 4.70 -8.73 -5.53
N ALA A 377 5.93 -9.20 -5.27
CA ALA A 377 6.51 -10.33 -6.00
C ALA A 377 5.66 -11.61 -5.82
N ALA A 378 5.17 -11.88 -4.61
CA ALA A 378 4.29 -13.02 -4.35
C ALA A 378 2.93 -12.92 -5.06
N ILE A 379 2.36 -11.71 -5.15
CA ILE A 379 1.13 -11.42 -5.90
C ILE A 379 1.36 -11.69 -7.39
N ASP A 380 2.45 -11.18 -7.96
CA ASP A 380 2.72 -11.35 -9.40
C ASP A 380 2.97 -12.83 -9.75
N GLU A 381 3.68 -13.58 -8.90
CA GLU A 381 3.90 -15.04 -9.04
C GLU A 381 2.60 -15.86 -8.92
N SER A 382 1.55 -15.31 -8.30
CA SER A 382 0.28 -16.03 -8.13
C SER A 382 -0.64 -15.99 -9.35
N GLY A 383 -0.43 -15.04 -10.27
CA GLY A 383 -1.27 -14.87 -11.46
C GLY A 383 -2.68 -14.33 -11.19
N VAL A 384 -3.00 -13.90 -9.95
CA VAL A 384 -4.34 -13.40 -9.59
C VAL A 384 -4.77 -12.15 -10.39
N ASN A 385 -3.82 -11.44 -10.97
CA ASN A 385 -4.04 -10.22 -11.75
C ASN A 385 -4.21 -10.45 -13.25
N SER A 386 -4.19 -11.69 -13.76
CA SER A 386 -4.28 -11.95 -15.21
C SER A 386 -5.54 -11.34 -15.85
N SER A 387 -6.66 -11.27 -15.11
CA SER A 387 -7.92 -10.67 -15.61
C SER A 387 -7.93 -9.13 -15.58
N ALA A 388 -6.95 -8.50 -14.94
CA ALA A 388 -6.83 -7.04 -14.85
C ALA A 388 -5.88 -6.46 -15.91
N MET A 389 -5.27 -7.31 -16.74
CA MET A 389 -4.37 -6.90 -17.82
C MET A 389 -5.16 -6.42 -19.04
N TYR A 390 -4.66 -5.36 -19.67
CA TYR A 390 -5.17 -4.82 -20.94
C TYR A 390 -4.04 -4.88 -21.98
N ASP A 391 -3.70 -3.76 -22.61
CA ASP A 391 -2.70 -3.71 -23.65
C ASP A 391 -1.29 -3.48 -23.13
N THR A 392 -0.30 -3.94 -23.89
CA THR A 392 1.10 -3.61 -23.65
C THR A 392 1.47 -2.23 -24.21
N PHE A 393 2.47 -1.59 -23.59
CA PHE A 393 3.06 -0.35 -24.08
C PHE A 393 4.57 -0.49 -24.30
N SER A 394 5.14 0.36 -25.15
CA SER A 394 6.59 0.34 -25.41
C SER A 394 7.36 1.00 -24.27
N THR A 395 8.41 0.33 -23.78
CA THR A 395 9.33 0.90 -22.79
C THR A 395 10.49 1.66 -23.44
N SER A 396 10.61 1.67 -24.78
CA SER A 396 11.76 2.24 -25.51
C SER A 396 12.01 3.74 -25.28
N ALA A 397 11.03 4.43 -24.72
CA ALA A 397 11.07 5.87 -24.51
C ALA A 397 11.44 6.27 -23.06
N TYR A 398 11.69 5.29 -22.19
CA TYR A 398 12.23 5.50 -20.83
C TYR A 398 13.77 5.56 -20.84
N PRO A 399 14.42 6.13 -19.82
CA PRO A 399 15.88 6.13 -19.73
C PRO A 399 16.45 4.70 -19.77
N GLY A 400 17.41 4.42 -20.66
CA GLY A 400 17.95 3.06 -20.84
C GLY A 400 18.56 2.45 -19.56
N SER A 401 19.00 3.27 -18.62
CA SER A 401 19.52 2.84 -17.31
C SER A 401 18.46 2.28 -16.35
N SER A 402 17.18 2.62 -16.57
CA SER A 402 16.05 2.24 -15.70
C SER A 402 14.88 1.63 -16.48
N GLN A 403 14.94 1.56 -17.80
CA GLN A 403 13.86 0.99 -18.65
C GLN A 403 13.48 -0.44 -18.23
N LYS A 404 14.47 -1.26 -17.84
CA LYS A 404 14.25 -2.63 -17.35
C LYS A 404 13.61 -2.71 -15.96
N ASN A 405 13.35 -1.59 -15.30
CA ASN A 405 12.59 -1.57 -14.05
C ASN A 405 11.09 -1.77 -14.30
N ILE A 406 10.63 -1.51 -15.53
CA ILE A 406 9.28 -1.83 -15.98
C ILE A 406 9.27 -3.30 -16.39
N ASP A 407 8.97 -4.18 -15.44
CA ASP A 407 9.00 -5.61 -15.66
C ASP A 407 7.70 -6.17 -16.25
N ILE A 408 6.56 -5.50 -15.99
CA ILE A 408 5.26 -5.79 -16.60
C ILE A 408 4.79 -4.53 -17.36
N PRO A 409 5.15 -4.37 -18.65
CA PRO A 409 4.77 -3.20 -19.45
C PRO A 409 3.32 -3.31 -19.96
N ASN A 410 2.35 -3.36 -19.05
CA ASN A 410 0.92 -3.47 -19.34
C ASN A 410 0.13 -2.32 -18.70
N THR A 411 -0.83 -1.76 -19.42
CA THR A 411 -1.64 -0.61 -18.96
C THR A 411 -2.62 -0.94 -17.84
N GLY A 412 -2.89 -2.23 -17.61
CA GLY A 412 -3.70 -2.70 -16.49
C GLY A 412 -2.98 -2.69 -15.14
N VAL A 413 -1.65 -2.56 -15.12
CA VAL A 413 -0.89 -2.55 -13.86
C VAL A 413 -1.28 -1.33 -13.02
N GLY A 414 -1.68 -1.58 -11.78
CA GLY A 414 -2.03 -0.54 -10.80
C GLY A 414 -3.42 0.10 -10.97
N ILE A 415 -4.27 -0.36 -11.89
CA ILE A 415 -5.70 0.02 -11.90
C ILE A 415 -6.41 -0.51 -10.65
N PRO A 416 -7.60 0.00 -10.27
CA PRO A 416 -8.32 -0.43 -9.07
C PRO A 416 -8.51 -1.94 -8.89
N GLY A 417 -8.81 -2.69 -9.96
CA GLY A 417 -8.98 -4.15 -9.86
C GLY A 417 -7.70 -4.97 -10.05
N TYR A 418 -6.56 -4.32 -10.32
CA TYR A 418 -5.26 -4.97 -10.20
C TYR A 418 -4.89 -4.99 -8.71
N LEU A 419 -4.80 -6.18 -8.12
CA LEU A 419 -4.41 -6.35 -6.73
C LEU A 419 -2.96 -5.91 -6.55
N THR A 420 -2.76 -4.92 -5.67
CA THR A 420 -1.43 -4.42 -5.33
C THR A 420 -1.04 -4.82 -3.91
N GLN A 421 0.25 -4.72 -3.63
CA GLN A 421 0.78 -4.90 -2.29
C GLN A 421 0.12 -3.92 -1.29
N ALA A 422 -0.10 -2.67 -1.68
CA ALA A 422 -0.77 -1.69 -0.81
C ALA A 422 -2.21 -2.14 -0.45
N ASP A 423 -2.96 -2.72 -1.40
CA ASP A 423 -4.32 -3.21 -1.17
C ASP A 423 -4.36 -4.33 -0.11
N VAL A 424 -3.37 -5.23 -0.13
CA VAL A 424 -3.23 -6.28 0.90
C VAL A 424 -2.77 -5.67 2.23
N LEU A 425 -1.73 -4.83 2.22
CA LEU A 425 -1.18 -4.19 3.42
C LEU A 425 -2.17 -3.27 4.12
N GLN A 426 -3.14 -2.70 3.42
CA GLN A 426 -4.19 -1.88 4.01
C GLN A 426 -4.94 -2.63 5.13
N SER A 427 -5.09 -3.95 4.96
CA SER A 427 -5.80 -4.81 5.92
C SER A 427 -4.88 -5.40 6.99
N ILE A 428 -3.65 -5.80 6.62
CA ILE A 428 -2.79 -6.60 7.52
C ILE A 428 -1.67 -5.80 8.18
N ALA A 429 -1.21 -4.67 7.61
CA ALA A 429 -0.07 -3.93 8.15
C ALA A 429 -0.20 -3.52 9.63
N PRO A 430 -1.40 -3.21 10.19
CA PRO A 430 -1.53 -2.86 11.60
C PRO A 430 -1.13 -3.97 12.59
N VAL A 431 -1.01 -5.22 12.13
CA VAL A 431 -0.55 -6.34 12.95
C VAL A 431 0.81 -6.87 12.55
N LEU A 432 1.42 -6.37 11.48
CA LEU A 432 2.72 -6.86 11.03
C LEU A 432 3.85 -6.35 11.94
N THR A 433 4.81 -7.22 12.20
CA THR A 433 6.07 -6.87 12.87
C THR A 433 7.24 -7.59 12.19
N PRO A 434 8.45 -6.98 12.12
CA PRO A 434 9.65 -7.67 11.67
C PRO A 434 10.27 -8.52 12.78
N ARG A 435 9.93 -8.24 14.05
CA ARG A 435 10.45 -8.93 15.23
C ARG A 435 9.30 -9.40 16.11
N SER A 436 9.31 -10.67 16.48
CA SER A 436 8.35 -11.18 17.45
C SER A 436 8.65 -10.58 18.83
N ASP A 437 7.61 -10.24 19.60
CA ASP A 437 7.73 -9.93 21.03
C ASP A 437 7.32 -11.12 21.91
N THR A 438 6.91 -12.25 21.30
CA THR A 438 6.55 -13.47 22.02
C THR A 438 7.30 -14.65 21.42
N PHE A 439 7.90 -15.45 22.29
CA PHE A 439 8.80 -16.54 21.93
C PHE A 439 8.40 -17.80 22.69
N THR A 440 8.52 -18.94 22.02
CA THR A 440 8.44 -20.25 22.66
C THR A 440 9.85 -20.81 22.76
N ILE A 441 10.34 -20.98 23.99
CA ILE A 441 11.67 -21.54 24.27
C ILE A 441 11.47 -22.96 24.78
N ARG A 442 12.15 -23.93 24.17
CA ARG A 442 12.18 -25.31 24.64
C ARG A 442 13.52 -25.61 25.30
N GLY A 443 13.47 -26.14 26.51
CA GLY A 443 14.63 -26.58 27.27
C GLY A 443 14.67 -28.10 27.37
N TYR A 444 15.88 -28.66 27.30
CA TYR A 444 16.14 -30.09 27.50
C TYR A 444 17.07 -30.27 28.68
N GLY A 445 16.73 -31.19 29.58
CA GLY A 445 17.58 -31.62 30.68
C GLY A 445 17.74 -33.14 30.68
N GLU A 446 18.94 -33.63 30.96
CA GLU A 446 19.20 -35.05 31.13
C GLU A 446 20.02 -35.36 32.38
N ALA A 447 19.75 -36.52 32.96
CA ALA A 447 20.50 -37.09 34.07
C ALA A 447 21.13 -38.41 33.63
N ARG A 448 22.42 -38.60 33.91
CA ARG A 448 23.20 -39.80 33.58
C ARG A 448 23.73 -40.47 34.84
N ASP A 449 23.91 -41.79 34.79
CA ASP A 449 24.59 -42.53 35.86
C ASP A 449 26.12 -42.34 35.79
N SER A 450 26.83 -42.90 36.77
CA SER A 450 28.30 -42.84 36.83
C SER A 450 29.00 -43.52 35.65
N GLY A 451 28.29 -44.37 34.89
CA GLY A 451 28.75 -44.99 33.65
C GLY A 451 28.37 -44.22 32.38
N GLY A 452 27.74 -43.05 32.51
CA GLY A 452 27.32 -42.21 31.39
C GLY A 452 26.01 -42.63 30.73
N ARG A 453 25.29 -43.63 31.26
CA ARG A 453 23.99 -44.07 30.73
C ARG A 453 22.90 -43.10 31.16
N LEU A 454 22.07 -42.68 30.21
CA LEU A 454 20.91 -41.82 30.43
C LEU A 454 19.91 -42.51 31.36
N ILE A 455 19.59 -41.87 32.49
CA ILE A 455 18.61 -42.35 33.48
C ILE A 455 17.26 -41.65 33.28
N ALA A 456 17.29 -40.35 33.02
CA ALA A 456 16.10 -39.54 32.85
C ALA A 456 16.39 -38.38 31.89
N ASN A 457 15.38 -38.00 31.13
CA ASN A 457 15.36 -36.79 30.34
C ASN A 457 14.05 -36.04 30.58
N VAL A 458 14.09 -34.73 30.43
CA VAL A 458 12.91 -33.88 30.54
C VAL A 458 12.98 -32.78 29.49
N TRP A 459 11.84 -32.52 28.89
CA TRP A 459 11.63 -31.35 28.04
C TRP A 459 10.66 -30.39 28.73
N CYS A 460 10.99 -29.10 28.68
CA CYS A 460 10.09 -28.05 29.10
C CYS A 460 9.91 -27.01 28.00
N GLU A 461 8.79 -26.33 28.02
CA GLU A 461 8.44 -25.25 27.10
C GLU A 461 8.02 -24.03 27.92
N ALA A 462 8.68 -22.91 27.64
CA ALA A 462 8.38 -21.61 28.23
C ALA A 462 7.92 -20.65 27.13
N VAL A 463 6.78 -19.99 27.34
CA VAL A 463 6.34 -18.86 26.51
C VAL A 463 6.81 -17.59 27.19
N ILE A 464 7.67 -16.84 26.51
CA ILE A 464 8.28 -15.62 27.02
C ILE A 464 7.81 -14.44 26.17
N GLN A 465 7.41 -13.35 26.82
CA GLN A 465 6.97 -12.12 26.16
C GLN A 465 7.86 -10.94 26.55
N ARG A 466 8.29 -10.17 25.56
CA ARG A 466 8.95 -8.88 25.71
C ARG A 466 7.90 -7.82 26.04
N MET A 467 8.16 -7.06 27.10
CA MET A 467 7.25 -6.04 27.60
C MET A 467 7.70 -4.63 27.22
N PRO A 468 6.79 -3.63 27.16
CA PRO A 468 7.18 -2.25 26.98
C PRO A 468 8.08 -1.72 28.09
N ALA A 469 7.99 -2.23 29.32
CA ALA A 469 8.86 -1.78 30.42
C ALA A 469 10.34 -2.16 30.20
N PHE A 470 11.25 -1.30 30.64
CA PHE A 470 12.68 -1.65 30.74
C PHE A 470 12.94 -2.58 31.93
N VAL A 471 14.12 -3.23 31.95
CA VAL A 471 14.54 -4.10 33.06
C VAL A 471 14.71 -3.28 34.35
N ASP A 472 15.40 -2.14 34.26
CA ASP A 472 15.46 -1.15 35.32
C ASP A 472 14.30 -0.15 35.15
N HIS A 473 13.37 -0.16 36.11
CA HIS A 473 12.14 0.62 36.10
C HIS A 473 12.33 2.12 36.34
N THR A 474 13.55 2.58 36.65
CA THR A 474 13.83 4.01 36.76
C THR A 474 13.74 4.73 35.41
N ASP A 475 14.02 4.04 34.31
CA ASP A 475 13.76 4.56 32.97
C ASP A 475 12.30 4.31 32.57
N PRO A 476 11.54 5.37 32.25
CA PRO A 476 10.19 5.18 31.72
C PRO A 476 10.23 4.51 30.35
N ALA A 477 9.17 3.77 29.99
CA ALA A 477 9.15 3.00 28.75
C ALA A 477 9.29 3.86 27.47
N TYR A 478 8.94 5.14 27.52
CA TYR A 478 9.10 6.11 26.42
C TYR A 478 10.45 6.84 26.43
N ALA A 479 11.39 6.50 27.33
CA ALA A 479 12.71 7.11 27.37
C ALA A 479 13.47 6.87 26.06
N LYS A 480 14.24 7.88 25.64
CA LYS A 480 15.12 7.77 24.47
C LYS A 480 16.25 6.80 24.78
N ILE A 481 16.64 5.98 23.80
CA ILE A 481 17.72 4.99 23.96
C ILE A 481 19.03 5.64 24.45
N SER A 482 19.33 6.84 23.95
CA SER A 482 20.54 7.60 24.31
C SER A 482 20.57 8.10 25.76
N SER A 483 19.44 8.07 26.47
CA SER A 483 19.32 8.56 27.86
C SER A 483 19.10 7.44 28.88
N LEU A 484 19.19 6.17 28.47
CA LEU A 484 18.95 5.03 29.36
C LEU A 484 20.07 4.84 30.38
N THR A 485 19.75 4.25 31.53
CA THR A 485 20.75 3.83 32.53
C THR A 485 21.69 2.75 31.94
N PRO A 486 22.92 2.58 32.48
CA PRO A 486 23.85 1.55 31.99
C PRO A 486 23.26 0.13 32.00
N VAL A 487 22.37 -0.17 32.96
CA VAL A 487 21.64 -1.45 33.03
C VAL A 487 20.75 -1.62 31.81
N ASN A 488 19.94 -0.62 31.48
CA ASN A 488 19.03 -0.68 30.34
C ASN A 488 19.74 -0.52 28.99
N GLN A 489 20.89 0.14 28.92
CA GLN A 489 21.76 0.11 27.73
C GLN A 489 22.29 -1.30 27.44
N THR A 490 22.51 -2.11 28.49
CA THR A 490 23.02 -3.47 28.37
C THR A 490 21.91 -4.49 28.11
N PHE A 491 20.82 -4.45 28.88
CA PHE A 491 19.78 -5.49 28.85
C PHE A 491 18.48 -5.07 28.14
N GLY A 492 18.21 -3.77 28.01
CA GLY A 492 17.04 -3.26 27.31
C GLY A 492 15.70 -3.58 28.00
N ARG A 493 14.73 -4.03 27.20
CA ARG A 493 13.35 -4.28 27.65
C ARG A 493 13.25 -5.54 28.50
N ARG A 494 12.33 -5.54 29.46
CA ARG A 494 12.02 -6.69 30.32
C ARG A 494 11.35 -7.80 29.50
N PHE A 495 11.69 -9.04 29.83
CA PHE A 495 11.00 -10.24 29.36
C PHE A 495 10.33 -10.94 30.52
N GLU A 496 9.13 -11.46 30.30
CA GLU A 496 8.34 -12.17 31.29
C GLU A 496 7.98 -13.57 30.80
N ILE A 497 8.05 -14.56 31.70
CA ILE A 497 7.55 -15.90 31.43
C ILE A 497 6.04 -15.87 31.62
N ILE A 498 5.29 -15.98 30.52
CA ILE A 498 3.83 -15.96 30.51
C ILE A 498 3.25 -17.35 30.75
N SER A 499 3.96 -18.39 30.31
CA SER A 499 3.56 -19.78 30.52
C SER A 499 4.79 -20.67 30.60
N PHE A 500 4.70 -21.72 31.42
CA PHE A 500 5.71 -22.77 31.53
C PHE A 500 5.02 -24.12 31.68
N ARG A 501 5.46 -25.12 30.91
CA ARG A 501 4.96 -26.49 31.01
C ARG A 501 6.06 -27.51 30.72
N TYR A 502 5.89 -28.71 31.26
CA TYR A 502 6.66 -29.88 30.84
C TYR A 502 6.00 -30.51 29.62
N LEU A 503 6.81 -31.01 28.68
CA LEU A 503 6.31 -31.70 27.49
C LEU A 503 6.12 -33.19 27.77
N SER A 504 5.04 -33.74 27.21
CA SER A 504 4.81 -35.19 27.17
C SER A 504 5.65 -35.85 26.07
N ARG A 505 5.84 -37.18 26.14
CA ARG A 505 6.73 -37.92 25.22
C ARG A 505 6.37 -37.77 23.75
N ASP A 506 5.09 -37.63 23.44
CA ASP A 506 4.56 -37.44 22.08
C ASP A 506 4.74 -36.02 21.54
N GLU A 507 5.06 -35.06 22.40
CA GLU A 507 5.35 -33.67 22.05
C GLU A 507 6.85 -33.36 21.97
N GLU A 508 7.70 -34.31 22.38
CA GLU A 508 9.16 -34.18 22.33
C GLU A 508 9.60 -33.96 20.87
N PRO A 509 10.48 -32.98 20.60
CA PRO A 509 11.06 -32.83 19.27
C PRO A 509 11.70 -34.15 18.83
N ALA A 510 11.42 -34.59 17.60
CA ALA A 510 12.16 -35.70 17.02
C ALA A 510 13.65 -35.34 17.05
N LEU A 511 14.44 -36.10 17.83
CA LEU A 511 15.89 -35.98 17.82
C LEU A 511 16.35 -36.41 16.42
N THR A 512 16.50 -35.45 15.51
CA THR A 512 17.18 -35.67 14.24
C THR A 512 18.64 -35.93 14.57
N SER A 513 19.03 -37.20 14.51
CA SER A 513 20.42 -37.67 14.58
C SER A 513 21.26 -37.14 13.44
#